data_AF-A0A3P7N864-F1
#
_entry.id   AF-A0A3P7N864-F1
#
_cell.length_a   1.000
_cell.length_b   1.000
_cell.length_c   1.000
_cell.angle_alpha   90.00
_cell.angle_beta   90.00
_cell.angle_gamma   90.00
#
_symmetry.space_group_name_H-M   'P 1'
#
loop_
_entity.id
_entity.type
_entity.pdbx_description
1 polymer ?
#
loop_
_entity_poly.entity_id
_entity_poly.type
_entity_poly.pdbx_seq_one_letter_code
_entity_poly.pdbx_strand_id
1 'polypeptide(L)'
;MAKEGTCAESSSLDLAEELTAAMLGAPHGQETVFIYACVQYLKCVGKIERLLEALLECCQKTPYMFVECYRALLMHDLTDEARRLLESVLPHSSIVSHPVVLDWLQPRLLNPEDYDLPEEMMQNMCKMLFNFLDYGSNKSDERAWAFIWTVIQHVQDEDFLQMLWNPRRSWWPEFHRTELSASAADCRNRVFEKLQSLCGI
;
A
#
# COMPACT_ATOMS: atom_id res chain seq x y z
N MET A 1 -17.68 39.65 32.08
CA MET A 1 -17.57 38.91 30.81
C MET A 1 -16.55 37.81 31.02
N ALA A 2 -17.02 36.59 31.26
CA ALA A 2 -16.18 35.44 31.55
C ALA A 2 -15.50 34.94 30.28
N LYS A 3 -14.23 34.55 30.39
CA LYS A 3 -13.49 33.82 29.35
C LYS A 3 -13.98 32.37 29.35
N GLU A 4 -14.84 32.00 28.41
CA GLU A 4 -15.36 30.64 28.22
C GLU A 4 -14.45 29.74 27.33
N GLY A 5 -13.15 30.03 27.23
CA GLY A 5 -12.27 29.36 26.25
C GLY A 5 -11.40 28.19 26.74
N THR A 6 -11.13 28.01 28.04
CA THR A 6 -9.93 27.25 28.46
C THR A 6 -10.15 25.83 28.99
N CYS A 7 -11.36 25.46 29.43
CA CYS A 7 -11.55 24.18 30.14
C CYS A 7 -11.85 22.99 29.21
N ALA A 8 -12.62 23.21 28.13
CA ALA A 8 -12.96 22.16 27.17
C ALA A 8 -11.78 21.80 26.24
N GLU A 9 -10.93 22.77 25.89
CA GLU A 9 -9.72 22.51 25.10
C GLU A 9 -8.73 21.65 25.89
N SER A 10 -8.56 21.91 27.19
CA SER A 10 -7.68 21.15 28.08
C SER A 10 -8.08 19.68 28.24
N SER A 11 -9.36 19.37 28.44
CA SER A 11 -9.82 17.98 28.60
C SER A 11 -9.82 17.21 27.27
N SER A 12 -10.10 17.90 26.16
CA SER A 12 -10.03 17.29 24.83
C SER A 12 -8.59 16.96 24.41
N LEU A 13 -7.63 17.75 24.91
CA LEU A 13 -6.22 17.53 24.66
C LEU A 13 -5.76 16.22 25.30
N ASP A 14 -6.12 16.03 26.57
CA ASP A 14 -5.76 14.88 27.41
C ASP A 14 -6.24 13.55 26.79
N LEU A 15 -7.52 13.48 26.40
CA LEU A 15 -8.10 12.28 25.80
C LEU A 15 -7.47 11.94 24.43
N ALA A 16 -7.05 12.94 23.65
CA ALA A 16 -6.36 12.69 22.38
C ALA A 16 -5.00 11.99 22.62
N GLU A 17 -4.31 12.39 23.69
CA GLU A 17 -3.02 11.80 24.05
C GLU A 17 -3.22 10.39 24.59
N GLU A 18 -4.20 10.18 25.47
CA GLU A 18 -4.54 8.87 26.04
C GLU A 18 -4.93 7.87 24.95
N LEU A 19 -5.80 8.25 24.01
CA LEU A 19 -6.20 7.38 22.91
C LEU A 19 -5.03 7.01 22.01
N THR A 20 -4.18 7.99 21.67
CA THR A 20 -2.98 7.77 20.86
C THR A 20 -2.00 6.83 21.59
N ALA A 21 -1.76 7.07 22.87
CA ALA A 21 -0.89 6.24 23.70
C ALA A 21 -1.45 4.82 23.86
N ALA A 22 -2.76 4.65 23.99
CA ALA A 22 -3.41 3.34 24.06
C ALA A 22 -3.25 2.56 22.75
N MET A 23 -3.44 3.22 21.60
CA MET A 23 -3.22 2.60 20.29
C MET A 23 -1.77 2.15 20.11
N LEU A 24 -0.80 3.02 20.41
CA LEU A 24 0.62 2.73 20.26
C LEU A 24 1.15 1.74 21.31
N GLY A 25 0.54 1.72 22.50
CA GLY A 25 0.85 0.80 23.58
C GLY A 25 0.21 -0.59 23.45
N ALA A 26 -0.78 -0.76 22.58
CA ALA A 26 -1.46 -2.04 22.39
C ALA A 26 -0.49 -3.13 21.88
N PRO A 27 -0.68 -4.41 22.24
CA PRO A 27 0.11 -5.51 21.66
C PRO A 27 -0.01 -5.55 20.12
N HIS A 28 1.02 -6.06 19.45
CA HIS A 28 1.02 -6.19 17.98
C HIS A 28 -0.23 -6.94 17.47
N GLY A 29 -0.94 -6.31 16.53
CA GLY A 29 -2.18 -6.79 15.94
C GLY A 29 -3.45 -6.34 16.67
N GLN A 30 -3.35 -5.86 17.91
CA GLN A 30 -4.51 -5.40 18.70
C GLN A 30 -4.78 -3.90 18.56
N GLU A 31 -3.93 -3.17 17.84
CA GLU A 31 -4.10 -1.73 17.58
C GLU A 31 -5.42 -1.42 16.85
N THR A 32 -5.94 -2.38 16.08
CA THR A 32 -7.23 -2.30 15.35
C THR A 32 -8.40 -1.83 16.21
N VAL A 33 -8.44 -2.23 17.48
CA VAL A 33 -9.50 -1.84 18.43
C VAL A 33 -9.52 -0.32 18.65
N PHE A 34 -8.37 0.34 18.55
CA PHE A 34 -8.23 1.76 18.83
C PHE A 34 -8.23 2.63 17.57
N ILE A 35 -7.78 2.10 16.42
CA ILE A 35 -7.58 2.89 15.19
C ILE A 35 -8.82 3.69 14.80
N TYR A 36 -9.98 3.05 14.75
CA TYR A 36 -11.22 3.67 14.29
C TYR A 36 -11.68 4.77 15.26
N ALA A 37 -11.60 4.50 16.57
CA ALA A 37 -11.91 5.48 17.60
C ALA A 37 -10.94 6.67 17.56
N CYS A 38 -9.64 6.41 17.37
CA CYS A 38 -8.62 7.44 17.23
C CYS A 38 -8.89 8.32 15.99
N VAL A 39 -9.13 7.71 14.82
CA VAL A 39 -9.43 8.46 13.59
C VAL A 39 -10.65 9.35 13.78
N GLN A 40 -11.76 8.80 14.29
CA GLN A 40 -12.98 9.57 14.51
C GLN A 40 -12.75 10.73 15.50
N TYR A 41 -12.12 10.44 16.64
CA TYR A 41 -11.93 11.45 17.69
C TYR A 41 -10.97 12.56 17.24
N LEU A 42 -9.77 12.20 16.75
CA LEU A 42 -8.79 13.18 16.30
C LEU A 42 -9.27 13.99 15.10
N LYS A 43 -10.10 13.42 14.21
CA LYS A 43 -10.83 14.20 13.20
C LYS A 43 -11.75 15.23 13.84
N CYS A 44 -12.58 14.82 14.81
CA CYS A 44 -13.56 15.70 15.45
C CYS A 44 -12.91 16.87 16.20
N VAL A 45 -11.76 16.64 16.84
CA VAL A 45 -11.01 17.70 17.55
C VAL A 45 -10.02 18.45 16.67
N GLY A 46 -10.01 18.19 15.35
CA GLY A 46 -9.18 18.92 14.38
C GLY A 46 -7.68 18.62 14.46
N LYS A 47 -7.27 17.47 15.01
CA LYS A 47 -5.86 17.08 15.19
C LYS A 47 -5.38 16.08 14.15
N ILE A 48 -5.57 16.41 12.86
CA ILE A 48 -5.29 15.50 11.74
C ILE A 48 -3.80 15.16 11.59
N GLU A 49 -2.90 16.13 11.74
CA GLU A 49 -1.45 15.83 11.61
C GLU A 49 -0.96 14.87 12.69
N ARG A 50 -1.40 15.06 13.94
CA ARG A 50 -1.09 14.13 15.04
C ARG A 50 -1.70 12.74 14.80
N LEU A 51 -2.89 12.67 14.22
CA LEU A 51 -3.48 11.41 13.80
C LEU A 51 -2.57 10.70 12.78
N LEU A 52 -2.13 11.40 11.74
CA LEU A 52 -1.24 10.83 10.73
C LEU A 52 0.08 10.34 11.32
N GLU A 53 0.72 11.12 12.18
CA GLU A 53 1.94 10.71 12.90
C GLU A 53 1.72 9.42 13.69
N ALA A 54 0.63 9.33 14.45
CA ALA A 54 0.29 8.15 15.24
C ALA A 54 0.00 6.92 14.38
N LEU A 55 -0.71 7.09 13.26
CA LEU A 55 -0.98 5.99 12.33
C LEU A 55 0.29 5.51 11.63
N LEU A 56 1.22 6.42 11.29
CA LEU A 56 2.51 6.07 10.71
C LEU A 56 3.37 5.28 11.70
N GLU A 57 3.45 5.72 12.95
CA GLU A 57 4.16 4.99 14.00
C GLU A 57 3.54 3.60 14.23
N CYS A 58 2.20 3.51 14.21
CA CYS A 58 1.48 2.25 14.28
C CYS A 58 1.86 1.31 13.11
N CYS A 59 1.97 1.83 11.88
CA CYS A 59 2.39 1.05 10.71
C CYS A 59 3.86 0.64 10.79
N GLN A 60 4.74 1.48 11.32
CA GLN A 60 6.15 1.12 11.53
C GLN A 60 6.29 -0.04 12.52
N LYS A 61 5.50 -0.01 13.59
CA LYS A 61 5.47 -1.06 14.62
C LYS A 61 4.83 -2.35 14.10
N THR A 62 3.72 -2.25 13.36
CA THR A 62 2.95 -3.39 12.86
C THR A 62 2.65 -3.14 11.37
N PRO A 63 3.52 -3.56 10.43
CA PRO A 63 3.44 -3.19 9.01
C PRO A 63 2.08 -3.42 8.36
N TYR A 64 1.45 -4.58 8.55
CA TYR A 64 0.13 -4.88 7.97
C TYR A 64 -1.01 -3.96 8.43
N MET A 65 -0.79 -3.16 9.49
CA MET A 65 -1.79 -2.27 10.04
C MET A 65 -2.15 -1.11 9.10
N PHE A 66 -1.30 -0.80 8.11
CA PHE A 66 -1.59 0.23 7.12
C PHE A 66 -2.94 0.02 6.43
N VAL A 67 -3.38 -1.23 6.28
CA VAL A 67 -4.68 -1.57 5.68
C VAL A 67 -5.83 -1.05 6.54
N GLU A 68 -5.76 -1.25 7.84
CA GLU A 68 -6.81 -0.83 8.77
C GLU A 68 -6.77 0.68 8.99
N CYS A 69 -5.57 1.27 9.08
CA CYS A 69 -5.40 2.73 9.10
C CYS A 69 -6.01 3.38 7.84
N TYR A 70 -5.70 2.84 6.66
CA TYR A 70 -6.22 3.33 5.37
C TYR A 70 -7.75 3.24 5.31
N ARG A 71 -8.32 2.07 5.67
CA ARG A 71 -9.77 1.89 5.74
C ARG A 71 -10.42 2.89 6.67
N ALA A 72 -9.91 3.01 7.89
CA ALA A 72 -10.46 3.93 8.89
C ALA A 72 -10.47 5.38 8.37
N LEU A 73 -9.37 5.86 7.78
CA LEU A 73 -9.32 7.19 7.18
C LEU A 73 -10.41 7.38 6.10
N LEU A 74 -10.57 6.41 5.19
CA LEU A 74 -11.60 6.47 4.15
C LEU A 74 -13.03 6.47 4.70
N MET A 75 -13.34 5.66 5.70
CA MET A 75 -14.69 5.64 6.32
C MET A 75 -15.04 6.95 7.01
N HIS A 76 -14.04 7.74 7.36
CA HIS A 76 -14.19 9.05 7.96
C HIS A 76 -13.90 10.17 6.95
N ASP A 77 -14.04 9.94 5.64
CA ASP A 77 -13.89 10.94 4.57
C ASP A 77 -12.52 11.64 4.51
N LEU A 78 -11.48 11.05 5.10
CA LEU A 78 -10.11 11.58 5.12
C LEU A 78 -9.30 11.01 3.95
N THR A 79 -9.74 11.29 2.72
CA THR A 79 -9.20 10.67 1.50
C THR A 79 -7.76 11.12 1.22
N ASP A 80 -7.44 12.38 1.45
CA ASP A 80 -6.10 12.93 1.21
C ASP A 80 -5.11 12.41 2.25
N GLU A 81 -5.53 12.31 3.51
CA GLU A 81 -4.77 11.70 4.59
C GLU A 81 -4.52 10.20 4.32
N ALA A 82 -5.53 9.48 3.83
CA ALA A 82 -5.41 8.08 3.45
C ALA A 82 -4.35 7.90 2.35
N ARG A 83 -4.31 8.81 1.37
CA ARG A 83 -3.28 8.84 0.32
C ARG A 83 -1.90 9.13 0.90
N ARG A 84 -1.77 10.16 1.73
CA ARG A 84 -0.51 10.54 2.42
C ARG A 84 0.05 9.40 3.26
N LEU A 85 -0.82 8.65 3.94
CA LEU A 85 -0.44 7.45 4.70
C LEU A 85 0.21 6.41 3.77
N LEU A 86 -0.46 6.05 2.66
CA LEU A 86 0.08 5.07 1.72
C LEU A 86 1.38 5.53 1.06
N GLU A 87 1.48 6.81 0.71
CA GLU A 87 2.71 7.44 0.19
C GLU A 87 3.89 7.34 1.14
N SER A 88 3.63 7.34 2.45
CA SER A 88 4.68 7.25 3.46
C SER A 88 5.06 5.80 3.77
N VAL A 89 4.10 4.86 3.68
CA VAL A 89 4.30 3.46 4.11
C VAL A 89 4.77 2.57 2.97
N LEU A 90 4.09 2.63 1.81
CA LEU A 90 4.27 1.63 0.76
C LEU A 90 5.65 1.64 0.08
N PRO A 91 6.30 2.79 -0.18
CA PRO A 91 7.64 2.81 -0.76
C PRO A 91 8.68 2.03 0.07
N HIS A 92 8.47 1.90 1.37
CA HIS A 92 9.38 1.24 2.29
C HIS A 92 8.88 -0.13 2.77
N SER A 93 7.70 -0.57 2.33
CA SER A 93 7.11 -1.83 2.77
C SER A 93 7.63 -3.02 1.97
N SER A 94 8.12 -4.04 2.68
CA SER A 94 8.40 -5.37 2.09
C SER A 94 7.15 -6.24 1.95
N ILE A 95 6.03 -5.81 2.55
CA ILE A 95 4.79 -6.54 2.70
C ILE A 95 3.70 -5.88 1.86
N VAL A 96 3.30 -6.56 0.78
CA VAL A 96 2.49 -5.95 -0.28
C VAL A 96 1.57 -6.96 -0.96
N SER A 97 0.92 -7.84 -0.20
CA SER A 97 -0.07 -8.80 -0.72
C SER A 97 -1.52 -8.30 -0.64
N HIS A 98 -1.79 -7.15 0.01
CA HIS A 98 -3.15 -6.65 0.16
C HIS A 98 -3.59 -5.79 -1.04
N PRO A 99 -4.82 -5.92 -1.55
CA PRO A 99 -5.30 -5.18 -2.74
C PRO A 99 -5.18 -3.65 -2.69
N VAL A 100 -5.11 -3.05 -1.50
CA VAL A 100 -4.87 -1.61 -1.29
C VAL A 100 -3.57 -1.14 -1.98
N VAL A 101 -2.58 -2.02 -2.15
CA VAL A 101 -1.37 -1.71 -2.91
C VAL A 101 -1.71 -1.33 -4.35
N LEU A 102 -2.67 -2.02 -4.98
CA LEU A 102 -3.09 -1.71 -6.35
C LEU A 102 -3.76 -0.33 -6.44
N ASP A 103 -4.48 0.08 -5.39
CA ASP A 103 -5.13 1.40 -5.35
C ASP A 103 -4.08 2.53 -5.28
N TRP A 104 -2.94 2.28 -4.62
CA TRP A 104 -1.80 3.20 -4.62
C TRP A 104 -1.02 3.19 -5.95
N LEU A 105 -0.85 2.01 -6.56
CA LEU A 105 -0.14 1.86 -7.84
C LEU A 105 -0.93 2.48 -9.01
N GLN A 106 -2.25 2.29 -9.03
CA GLN A 106 -3.10 2.66 -10.17
C GLN A 106 -2.89 4.10 -10.68
N PRO A 107 -2.98 5.17 -9.86
CA PRO A 107 -2.81 6.52 -10.38
C PRO A 107 -1.40 6.78 -10.91
N ARG A 108 -0.37 6.13 -10.33
CA ARG A 108 1.04 6.26 -10.72
C ARG A 108 1.35 5.56 -12.04
N LEU A 109 0.66 4.45 -12.32
CA LEU A 109 0.84 3.70 -13.56
C LEU A 109 -0.02 4.22 -14.72
N LEU A 110 -1.18 4.79 -14.41
CA LEU A 110 -2.05 5.38 -15.44
C LEU A 110 -1.61 6.78 -15.86
N ASN A 111 -1.01 7.56 -14.96
CA ASN A 111 -0.56 8.92 -15.24
C ASN A 111 0.89 9.12 -14.74
N PRO A 112 1.89 8.39 -15.28
CA PRO A 112 3.26 8.45 -14.76
C PRO A 112 3.89 9.86 -14.85
N GLU A 113 3.44 10.67 -15.81
CA GLU A 113 3.88 12.07 -15.99
C GLU A 113 3.49 12.98 -14.82
N ASP A 114 2.40 12.68 -14.11
CA ASP A 114 1.94 13.49 -12.96
C ASP A 114 2.77 13.26 -11.69
N TYR A 115 3.64 12.24 -11.68
CA TYR A 115 4.31 11.75 -10.48
C TYR A 115 5.84 11.78 -10.55
N ASP A 116 6.44 12.23 -11.67
CA ASP A 116 7.90 12.34 -11.88
C ASP A 116 8.68 11.13 -11.31
N LEU A 117 8.21 9.92 -11.64
CA LEU A 117 8.61 8.71 -10.93
C LEU A 117 10.07 8.34 -11.25
N PRO A 118 10.98 8.31 -10.24
CA PRO A 118 12.35 7.90 -10.47
C PRO A 118 12.42 6.40 -10.80
N GLU A 119 13.51 6.00 -11.47
CA GLU A 119 13.72 4.59 -11.86
C GLU A 119 13.64 3.63 -10.66
N GLU A 120 14.23 4.01 -9.52
CA GLU A 120 14.16 3.22 -8.28
C GLU A 120 12.71 2.98 -7.81
N MET A 121 11.82 3.97 -7.98
CA MET A 121 10.41 3.82 -7.64
C MET A 121 9.71 2.86 -8.61
N MET A 122 10.01 2.94 -9.91
CA MET A 122 9.52 1.97 -10.91
C MET A 122 9.95 0.55 -10.59
N GLN A 123 11.23 0.35 -10.25
CA GLN A 123 11.76 -0.93 -9.82
C GLN A 123 11.05 -1.43 -8.54
N ASN A 124 10.83 -0.55 -7.56
CA ASN A 124 10.11 -0.92 -6.35
C ASN A 124 8.66 -1.35 -6.65
N MET A 125 7.92 -0.57 -7.45
CA MET A 125 6.56 -0.94 -7.88
C MET A 125 6.54 -2.28 -8.63
N CYS A 126 7.54 -2.54 -9.48
CA CYS A 126 7.72 -3.82 -10.15
C CYS A 126 7.85 -4.96 -9.13
N LYS A 127 8.79 -4.83 -8.20
CA LYS A 127 9.01 -5.79 -7.11
C LYS A 127 7.74 -6.01 -6.27
N MET A 128 6.99 -4.95 -5.98
CA MET A 128 5.74 -5.05 -5.24
C MET A 128 4.71 -5.91 -5.98
N LEU A 129 4.55 -5.71 -7.29
CA LEU A 129 3.62 -6.47 -8.13
C LEU A 129 4.01 -7.94 -8.27
N PHE A 130 5.31 -8.24 -8.41
CA PHE A 130 5.82 -9.61 -8.37
C PHE A 130 5.44 -10.29 -7.05
N ASN A 131 5.74 -9.64 -5.91
CA ASN A 131 5.42 -10.17 -4.58
C ASN A 131 3.91 -10.29 -4.34
N PHE A 132 3.11 -9.35 -4.86
CA PHE A 132 1.66 -9.39 -4.78
C PHE A 132 1.09 -10.62 -5.51
N LEU A 133 1.58 -10.88 -6.73
CA LEU A 133 1.15 -12.01 -7.57
C LEU A 133 1.69 -13.36 -7.08
N ASP A 134 2.74 -13.41 -6.28
CA ASP A 134 3.18 -14.67 -5.63
C ASP A 134 2.14 -15.19 -4.63
N TYR A 135 1.27 -14.33 -4.13
CA TYR A 135 0.28 -14.71 -3.13
C TYR A 135 -0.94 -15.38 -3.78
N GLY A 136 -1.29 -16.58 -3.30
CA GLY A 136 -2.28 -17.44 -3.96
C GLY A 136 -3.67 -16.84 -4.14
N SER A 137 -4.11 -15.95 -3.26
CA SER A 137 -5.41 -15.27 -3.42
C SER A 137 -5.41 -14.21 -4.53
N ASN A 138 -4.23 -13.80 -4.99
CA ASN A 138 -4.05 -12.67 -5.90
C ASN A 138 -3.71 -13.11 -7.33
N LYS A 139 -3.48 -14.40 -7.57
CA LYS A 139 -3.08 -14.94 -8.87
C LYS A 139 -4.04 -14.60 -10.02
N SER A 140 -5.32 -14.41 -9.69
CA SER A 140 -6.39 -14.07 -10.62
C SER A 140 -6.73 -12.58 -10.65
N ASP A 141 -5.95 -11.72 -9.99
CA ASP A 141 -6.18 -10.28 -10.01
C ASP A 141 -5.77 -9.70 -11.37
N GLU A 142 -6.78 -9.34 -12.17
CA GLU A 142 -6.59 -8.83 -13.52
C GLU A 142 -5.89 -7.45 -13.55
N ARG A 143 -6.13 -6.61 -12.53
CA ARG A 143 -5.47 -5.29 -12.44
C ARG A 143 -3.98 -5.49 -12.20
N ALA A 144 -3.61 -6.42 -11.32
CA ALA A 144 -2.21 -6.72 -11.06
C ALA A 144 -1.47 -7.20 -12.33
N TRP A 145 -2.10 -8.04 -13.16
CA TRP A 145 -1.52 -8.47 -14.44
C TRP A 145 -1.34 -7.33 -15.45
N ALA A 146 -2.32 -6.42 -15.55
CA ALA A 146 -2.19 -5.23 -16.39
C ALA A 146 -1.08 -4.29 -15.87
N PHE A 147 -1.01 -4.11 -14.55
CA PHE A 147 -0.02 -3.22 -13.92
C PHE A 147 1.40 -3.77 -14.04
N ILE A 148 1.61 -5.08 -13.82
CA ILE A 148 2.96 -5.66 -13.95
C ILE A 148 3.44 -5.62 -15.39
N TRP A 149 2.55 -5.84 -16.37
CA TRP A 149 2.89 -5.64 -17.78
C TRP A 149 3.33 -4.21 -18.04
N THR A 150 2.55 -3.22 -17.57
CA THR A 150 2.86 -1.79 -17.71
C THR A 150 4.24 -1.48 -17.12
N VAL A 151 4.49 -1.85 -15.86
CA VAL A 151 5.76 -1.55 -15.19
C VAL A 151 6.97 -2.21 -15.86
N ILE A 152 6.85 -3.47 -16.28
CA ILE A 152 7.94 -4.18 -16.95
C ILE A 152 8.35 -3.51 -18.27
N GLN A 153 7.43 -2.81 -18.96
CA GLN A 153 7.78 -2.04 -20.15
C GLN A 153 8.65 -0.80 -19.84
N HIS A 154 8.54 -0.25 -18.63
CA HIS A 154 9.25 0.97 -18.23
C HIS A 154 10.59 0.68 -17.55
N VAL A 155 10.74 -0.45 -16.86
CA VAL A 155 12.00 -0.84 -16.23
C VAL A 155 13.04 -1.23 -17.30
N GLN A 156 14.11 -0.44 -17.41
CA GLN A 156 15.19 -0.67 -18.38
C GLN A 156 16.25 -1.66 -17.88
N ASP A 157 16.38 -1.80 -16.56
CA ASP A 157 17.33 -2.71 -15.93
C ASP A 157 16.90 -4.18 -16.09
N GLU A 158 17.45 -4.84 -17.11
CA GLU A 158 17.21 -6.24 -17.39
C GLU A 158 17.77 -7.18 -16.31
N ASP A 159 18.88 -6.83 -15.67
CA ASP A 159 19.48 -7.62 -14.58
C ASP A 159 18.56 -7.63 -13.35
N PHE A 160 17.96 -6.48 -13.04
CA PHE A 160 16.93 -6.36 -12.01
C PHE A 160 15.71 -7.25 -12.32
N LEU A 161 15.21 -7.23 -13.56
CA LEU A 161 14.09 -8.07 -13.96
C LEU A 161 14.44 -9.56 -13.90
N GLN A 162 15.66 -9.95 -14.31
CA GLN A 162 16.16 -11.31 -14.17
C GLN A 162 16.26 -11.73 -12.70
N MET A 163 16.74 -10.86 -11.83
CA MET A 163 16.79 -11.11 -10.38
C MET A 163 15.40 -11.42 -9.80
N LEU A 164 14.36 -10.69 -10.23
CA LEU A 164 12.98 -10.97 -9.82
C LEU A 164 12.44 -12.26 -10.46
N TRP A 165 12.77 -12.53 -11.72
CA TRP A 165 12.21 -13.65 -12.46
C TRP A 165 12.85 -15.00 -12.13
N ASN A 166 14.16 -15.07 -11.95
CA ASN A 166 14.90 -16.33 -11.80
C ASN A 166 14.37 -17.24 -10.68
N PRO A 167 14.03 -16.74 -9.48
CA PRO A 167 13.43 -17.57 -8.43
C PRO A 167 12.03 -18.10 -8.76
N ARG A 168 11.34 -17.48 -9.72
CA ARG A 168 9.94 -17.75 -10.12
C ARG A 168 9.84 -18.65 -11.34
N ARG A 169 10.88 -18.68 -12.18
CA ARG A 169 10.89 -19.36 -13.49
C ARG A 169 10.34 -20.78 -13.49
N SER A 170 10.64 -21.57 -12.46
CA SER A 170 10.25 -22.98 -12.38
C SER A 170 8.81 -23.22 -11.94
N TRP A 171 8.16 -22.26 -11.29
CA TRP A 171 6.85 -22.48 -10.65
C TRP A 171 5.78 -21.46 -11.04
N TRP A 172 6.13 -20.21 -11.36
CA TRP A 172 5.16 -19.18 -11.75
C TRP A 172 4.27 -19.59 -12.93
N PRO A 173 4.79 -20.17 -14.03
CA PRO A 173 3.96 -20.56 -15.17
C PRO A 173 2.89 -21.60 -14.81
N GLU A 174 3.19 -22.53 -13.91
CA GLU A 174 2.23 -23.54 -13.44
C GLU A 174 1.25 -22.91 -12.44
N PHE A 175 1.77 -22.16 -11.47
CA PHE A 175 1.00 -21.51 -10.41
C PHE A 175 -0.06 -20.56 -10.95
N HIS A 176 0.25 -19.85 -12.03
CA HIS A 176 -0.61 -18.84 -12.65
C HIS A 176 -1.48 -19.35 -13.80
N ARG A 177 -1.74 -20.66 -13.90
CA ARG A 177 -2.71 -21.25 -14.86
C ARG A 177 -4.18 -20.94 -14.57
N THR A 178 -4.46 -19.99 -13.70
CA THR A 178 -5.82 -19.56 -13.38
C THR A 178 -6.52 -18.98 -14.61
N GLU A 179 -7.85 -19.14 -14.66
CA GLU A 179 -8.69 -18.47 -15.63
C GLU A 179 -8.67 -16.95 -15.37
N LEU A 180 -8.63 -16.20 -16.47
CA LEU A 180 -8.61 -14.74 -16.53
C LEU A 180 -9.45 -14.31 -17.74
N SER A 181 -9.90 -13.06 -17.77
CA SER A 181 -10.43 -12.45 -18.99
C SER A 181 -9.40 -12.51 -20.13
N ALA A 182 -9.86 -12.44 -21.38
CA ALA A 182 -8.98 -12.50 -22.56
C ALA A 182 -7.90 -11.41 -22.54
N SER A 183 -8.25 -10.19 -22.09
CA SER A 183 -7.31 -9.08 -21.95
C SER A 183 -6.28 -9.32 -20.86
N ALA A 184 -6.69 -9.81 -19.68
CA ALA A 184 -5.76 -10.09 -18.59
C ALA A 184 -4.85 -11.28 -18.91
N ALA A 185 -5.37 -12.28 -19.62
CA ALA A 185 -4.57 -13.40 -20.12
C ALA A 185 -3.51 -12.94 -21.15
N ASP A 186 -3.85 -12.01 -22.05
CA ASP A 186 -2.89 -11.40 -22.98
C ASP A 186 -1.77 -10.66 -22.21
N CYS A 187 -2.11 -9.84 -21.20
CA CYS A 187 -1.11 -9.20 -20.34
C CYS A 187 -0.19 -10.23 -19.66
N ARG A 188 -0.77 -11.27 -19.05
CA ARG A 188 0.00 -12.36 -18.40
C ARG A 188 0.96 -13.04 -19.38
N ASN A 189 0.49 -13.35 -20.59
CA ASN A 189 1.30 -14.04 -21.59
C ASN A 189 2.47 -13.15 -22.04
N ARG A 190 2.24 -11.86 -22.30
CA ARG A 190 3.30 -10.91 -22.65
C ARG A 190 4.33 -10.73 -21.53
N VAL A 191 3.89 -10.73 -20.27
CA VAL A 191 4.80 -10.72 -19.12
C VAL A 191 5.70 -11.97 -19.15
N PHE A 192 5.12 -13.16 -19.33
CA PHE A 192 5.93 -14.37 -19.41
C PHE A 192 6.88 -14.38 -20.61
N GLU A 193 6.43 -13.96 -21.80
CA GLU A 193 7.27 -13.86 -22.99
C GLU A 193 8.46 -12.93 -22.77
N LYS A 194 8.22 -11.72 -22.26
CA LYS A 194 9.29 -10.75 -21.95
C LYS A 194 10.25 -11.30 -20.90
N LEU A 195 9.77 -11.90 -19.82
CA LEU A 195 10.65 -12.44 -18.77
C LEU A 195 11.44 -13.66 -19.25
N GLN A 196 10.85 -14.51 -20.10
CA GLN A 196 11.55 -15.65 -20.69
C GLN A 196 12.64 -15.21 -21.67
N SER A 197 12.42 -14.16 -22.46
CA SER A 197 13.43 -13.65 -23.39
C SER A 197 14.69 -13.14 -22.68
N LEU A 198 14.59 -12.68 -21.44
CA LEU A 198 15.74 -12.24 -20.63
C LEU A 198 16.69 -13.40 -20.29
N CYS A 199 16.21 -14.64 -20.31
CA CYS A 199 17.01 -15.81 -19.92
C CYS A 199 17.81 -16.44 -21.08
N GLY A 200 17.83 -15.83 -22.28
CA GLY A 200 18.62 -16.30 -23.42
C GLY A 200 18.37 -17.77 -23.78
N ILE A 201 17.12 -18.12 -24.10
CA ILE A 201 16.82 -19.36 -24.85
C ILE A 201 16.60 -18.99 -26.32
#